data_AF-B4QZE0-F1
#
_entry.id   AF-B4QZE0-F1
#
_cell.length_a   1.000
_cell.length_b   1.000
_cell.length_c   1.000
_cell.angle_alpha   90.00
_cell.angle_beta   90.00
_cell.angle_gamma   90.00
#
_symmetry.space_group_name_H-M   'P 1'
#
loop_
_entity.id
_entity.type
_entity.pdbx_description
1 polymer ?
#
loop_
_entity_poly.entity_id
_entity_poly.type
_entity_poly.pdbx_seq_one_letter_code
_entity_poly.pdbx_strand_id
1 'polypeptide(L)'
;MVIKHSRDENCHLDQWNPRGSPILRANEMGSIRISGYFNDQAVILACMGENSDYGLLKTLANAMDNMRQERIILWSQREPSKMLLDYISQQADMYNFIQMIIVVMNDDLDAVPSLRLLNPYPTSRCCQLTNISNIKGPSFIGSGLSFHGRTAILKESVDSNIRFKVWSPSGPIPLSELKDYEIVQFAVKYNLSLKLYDQNDTKSDNFDIQLGPRFITKDFPTQMAFVSPNTACSLIVIVPKTLE
;
A
#
# COMPACT_ATOMS: atom_id res chain seq x y z
N MET A 1 9.11 5.02 -13.16
CA MET A 1 8.52 4.15 -14.19
C MET A 1 7.27 4.81 -14.73
N VAL A 2 7.04 4.73 -16.05
CA VAL A 2 5.83 5.29 -16.68
C VAL A 2 4.95 4.14 -17.15
N ILE A 3 3.66 4.18 -16.85
CA ILE A 3 2.66 3.24 -17.36
C ILE A 3 1.62 4.01 -18.15
N LYS A 4 1.23 3.53 -19.33
CA LYS A 4 0.10 4.11 -20.06
C LYS A 4 -0.77 3.05 -20.72
N HIS A 5 -2.03 3.39 -20.94
CA HIS A 5 -2.93 2.56 -21.70
C HIS A 5 -2.54 2.54 -23.19
N SER A 6 -2.55 1.37 -23.81
CA SER A 6 -2.02 1.16 -25.17
C SER A 6 -2.79 1.88 -26.27
N ARG A 7 -4.05 2.24 -26.01
CA ARG A 7 -4.95 2.91 -26.96
C ARG A 7 -5.23 4.37 -26.61
N ASP A 8 -4.59 4.90 -25.58
CA ASP A 8 -4.79 6.30 -25.20
C ASP A 8 -3.91 7.20 -26.07
N GLU A 9 -4.52 7.75 -27.11
CA GLU A 9 -3.91 8.72 -28.04
C GLU A 9 -3.81 10.11 -27.41
N ASN A 10 -4.65 10.40 -26.40
CA ASN A 10 -4.64 11.64 -25.64
C ASN A 10 -3.76 11.47 -24.40
N CYS A 11 -2.58 10.86 -24.53
CA CYS A 11 -1.62 10.77 -23.45
C CYS A 11 -0.24 11.29 -23.91
N HIS A 12 0.04 12.56 -23.66
CA HIS A 12 1.29 13.23 -24.05
C HIS A 12 2.52 12.84 -23.21
N LEU A 13 2.47 11.72 -22.49
CA LEU A 13 3.62 11.19 -21.74
C LEU A 13 4.72 10.63 -22.64
N ASP A 14 4.50 10.47 -23.95
CA ASP A 14 5.53 10.01 -24.88
C ASP A 14 6.73 10.98 -24.99
N GLN A 15 6.55 12.25 -24.63
CA GLN A 15 7.63 13.24 -24.58
C GLN A 15 8.44 13.16 -23.27
N TRP A 16 7.88 12.52 -22.24
CA TRP A 16 8.57 12.26 -20.97
C TRP A 16 9.40 10.99 -21.10
N ASN A 17 10.59 11.15 -21.70
CA ASN A 17 11.62 10.11 -21.73
C ASN A 17 12.83 10.52 -20.85
N PRO A 18 12.70 10.54 -19.51
CA PRO A 18 13.86 10.71 -18.66
C PRO A 18 14.75 9.48 -18.85
N ARG A 19 15.99 9.72 -19.34
CA ARG A 19 16.98 8.66 -19.58
C ARG A 19 17.06 7.75 -18.35
N GLY A 20 16.80 6.46 -18.54
CA GLY A 20 16.88 5.44 -17.48
C GLY A 20 15.55 5.06 -16.82
N SER A 21 14.40 5.64 -17.21
CA SER A 21 13.09 5.20 -16.70
C SER A 21 12.40 4.23 -17.66
N PRO A 22 11.98 3.03 -17.21
CA PRO A 22 11.23 2.12 -18.07
C PRO A 22 9.81 2.66 -18.33
N ILE A 23 9.38 2.59 -19.59
CA ILE A 23 8.02 2.88 -20.04
C ILE A 23 7.32 1.56 -20.34
N LEU A 24 6.25 1.29 -19.61
CA LEU A 24 5.40 0.12 -19.76
C LEU A 24 4.09 0.52 -20.45
N ARG A 25 3.72 -0.19 -21.50
CA ARG A 25 2.42 0.01 -22.18
C ARG A 25 1.54 -1.19 -21.86
N ALA A 26 0.37 -0.92 -21.28
CA ALA A 26 -0.57 -1.95 -20.85
C ALA A 26 -1.93 -1.75 -21.49
N ASN A 27 -2.73 -2.81 -21.58
CA ASN A 27 -4.15 -2.74 -21.89
C ASN A 27 -4.92 -3.60 -20.89
N GLU A 28 -6.25 -3.61 -20.98
CA GLU A 28 -7.11 -4.36 -20.05
C GLU A 28 -6.85 -5.89 -20.04
N MET A 29 -6.22 -6.44 -21.07
CA MET A 29 -5.92 -7.87 -21.19
C MET A 29 -4.47 -8.25 -20.87
N GLY A 30 -3.56 -7.27 -20.75
CA GLY A 30 -2.14 -7.49 -20.54
C GLY A 30 -1.76 -7.45 -19.05
N SER A 31 -1.13 -8.50 -18.54
CA SER A 31 -0.49 -8.48 -17.22
C SER A 31 0.99 -8.17 -17.38
N ILE A 32 1.47 -7.21 -16.59
CA ILE A 32 2.89 -6.91 -16.47
C ILE A 32 3.24 -7.20 -15.03
N ARG A 33 4.35 -7.88 -14.78
CA ARG A 33 4.86 -8.14 -13.44
C ARG A 33 6.29 -7.62 -13.36
N ILE A 34 6.54 -6.71 -12.42
CA ILE A 34 7.87 -6.14 -12.24
C ILE A 34 8.55 -6.97 -11.16
N SER A 35 9.50 -7.79 -11.59
CA SER A 35 10.34 -8.59 -10.70
C SER A 35 11.72 -7.95 -10.57
N GLY A 36 12.11 -7.54 -9.37
CA GLY A 36 13.45 -7.04 -9.08
C GLY A 36 13.48 -5.98 -7.98
N TYR A 37 14.64 -5.84 -7.35
CA TYR A 37 14.92 -4.79 -6.37
C TYR A 37 15.39 -3.54 -7.12
N PHE A 38 14.49 -2.61 -7.41
CA PHE A 38 14.92 -1.24 -7.70
C PHE A 38 15.19 -0.60 -6.34
N ASN A 39 16.47 -0.47 -5.99
CA ASN A 39 16.93 0.04 -4.69
C ASN A 39 16.66 1.53 -4.44
N ASP A 40 15.74 2.15 -5.18
CA ASP A 40 15.33 3.54 -5.00
C ASP A 40 13.80 3.62 -5.10
N GLN A 41 13.22 4.45 -4.24
CA GLN A 41 11.78 4.79 -4.18
C GLN A 41 11.20 4.91 -5.60
N ALA A 42 10.40 3.93 -6.01
CA ALA A 42 9.84 3.88 -7.34
C ALA A 42 8.66 4.87 -7.43
N VAL A 43 8.77 5.85 -8.33
CA VAL A 43 7.63 6.69 -8.70
C VAL A 43 6.99 6.10 -9.96
N ILE A 44 5.68 5.84 -9.90
CA ILE A 44 4.88 5.43 -11.03
C ILE A 44 4.13 6.64 -11.56
N LEU A 45 4.28 6.92 -12.85
CA LEU A 45 3.46 7.89 -13.56
C LEU A 45 2.48 7.13 -14.44
N ALA A 46 1.18 7.27 -14.20
CA ALA A 46 0.12 6.59 -14.94
C ALA A 46 -0.81 7.61 -15.62
N CYS A 47 -0.98 7.51 -16.93
CA CYS A 47 -1.95 8.32 -17.67
C CYS A 47 -3.36 7.77 -17.49
N MET A 48 -4.35 8.63 -17.21
CA MET A 48 -5.75 8.24 -17.17
C MET A 48 -6.61 9.20 -18.00
N GLY A 49 -7.29 8.65 -19.02
CA GLY A 49 -8.34 9.33 -19.79
C GLY A 49 -9.75 9.02 -19.29
N GLU A 50 -10.75 9.79 -19.75
CA GLU A 50 -12.14 9.75 -19.27
C GLU A 50 -12.83 8.38 -19.40
N ASN A 51 -12.46 7.54 -20.38
CA ASN A 51 -13.31 6.42 -20.82
C ASN A 51 -12.61 5.07 -21.06
N SER A 52 -11.28 4.93 -20.88
CA SER A 52 -10.58 3.68 -21.25
C SER A 52 -9.80 2.99 -20.12
N ASP A 53 -9.72 3.57 -18.92
CA ASP A 53 -8.62 3.20 -18.01
C ASP A 53 -9.05 2.66 -16.65
N TYR A 54 -10.30 2.19 -16.53
CA TYR A 54 -10.76 1.49 -15.33
C TYR A 54 -9.86 0.25 -15.06
N GLY A 55 -9.40 -0.46 -16.09
CA GLY A 55 -8.46 -1.59 -15.91
C GLY A 55 -7.05 -1.22 -15.44
N LEU A 56 -6.62 0.04 -15.59
CA LEU A 56 -5.21 0.43 -15.41
C LEU A 56 -4.73 0.29 -13.97
N LEU A 57 -5.54 0.72 -12.99
CA LEU A 57 -5.18 0.65 -11.57
C LEU A 57 -5.06 -0.80 -11.09
N LYS A 58 -5.90 -1.70 -11.62
CA LYS A 58 -5.79 -3.14 -11.38
C LYS A 58 -4.50 -3.70 -11.97
N THR A 59 -4.17 -3.34 -13.21
CA THR A 59 -2.90 -3.77 -13.83
C THR A 59 -1.70 -3.24 -13.07
N LEU A 60 -1.77 -1.99 -12.58
CA LEU A 60 -0.74 -1.39 -11.75
C LEU A 60 -0.60 -2.14 -10.42
N ALA A 61 -1.71 -2.48 -9.74
CA ALA A 61 -1.68 -3.29 -8.52
C ALA A 61 -0.99 -4.65 -8.76
N ASN A 62 -1.37 -5.35 -9.82
CA ASN A 62 -0.79 -6.64 -10.19
C ASN A 62 0.69 -6.53 -10.55
N ALA A 63 1.09 -5.44 -11.22
CA ALA A 63 2.48 -5.19 -11.58
C ALA A 63 3.36 -4.92 -10.37
N MET A 64 2.77 -4.29 -9.34
CA MET A 64 3.48 -3.89 -8.15
C MET A 64 3.54 -4.99 -7.08
N ASP A 65 2.66 -6.00 -7.13
CA ASP A 65 2.55 -7.26 -6.34
C ASP A 65 2.66 -7.10 -4.80
N ASN A 66 3.63 -6.35 -4.29
CA ASN A 66 3.88 -5.99 -2.88
C ASN A 66 4.42 -4.56 -2.62
N MET A 67 4.58 -3.72 -3.64
CA MET A 67 5.15 -2.36 -3.52
C MET A 67 4.09 -1.28 -3.25
N ARG A 68 3.22 -1.52 -2.26
CA ARG A 68 2.01 -0.71 -1.98
C ARG A 68 2.31 0.69 -1.42
N GLN A 69 3.54 0.92 -0.96
CA GLN A 69 4.00 2.22 -0.47
C GLN A 69 4.56 3.13 -1.56
N GLU A 70 4.67 2.63 -2.80
CA GLU A 70 5.26 3.41 -3.88
C GLU A 70 4.36 4.55 -4.31
N ARG A 71 5.00 5.61 -4.80
CA ARG A 71 4.32 6.86 -5.17
C ARG A 71 3.69 6.70 -6.53
N ILE A 72 2.38 6.91 -6.60
CA ILE A 72 1.61 6.91 -7.83
C ILE A 72 1.24 8.35 -8.17
N ILE A 73 1.59 8.77 -9.38
CA ILE A 73 1.15 10.03 -9.97
C ILE A 73 0.20 9.65 -11.11
N LEU A 74 -1.07 9.95 -10.93
CA LEU A 74 -2.06 9.86 -12.00
C LEU A 74 -2.04 11.17 -12.80
N TRP A 75 -1.84 11.06 -14.10
CA TRP A 75 -1.81 12.17 -15.02
C TRP A 75 -3.13 12.22 -15.79
N SER A 76 -3.86 13.32 -15.67
CA SER A 76 -5.11 13.56 -16.38
C SER A 76 -4.97 14.79 -17.26
N GLN A 77 -5.34 14.68 -18.53
CA GLN A 77 -5.31 15.83 -19.45
C GLN A 77 -6.46 16.82 -19.25
N ARG A 78 -7.54 16.37 -18.61
CA ARG A 78 -8.74 17.15 -18.33
C ARG A 78 -9.18 16.91 -16.90
N GLU A 79 -10.09 17.73 -16.40
CA GLU A 79 -10.66 17.56 -15.08
C GLU A 79 -11.39 16.20 -14.97
N PRO A 80 -10.96 15.30 -14.05
CA PRO A 80 -11.61 14.01 -13.86
C PRO A 80 -13.07 14.16 -13.45
N SER A 81 -13.96 13.38 -14.05
CA SER A 81 -15.35 13.31 -13.62
C SER A 81 -15.45 12.79 -12.17
N LYS A 82 -16.52 13.16 -11.47
CA LYS A 82 -16.78 12.65 -10.11
C LYS A 82 -16.82 11.10 -10.09
N MET A 83 -17.40 10.50 -11.12
CA MET A 83 -17.47 9.05 -11.27
C MET A 83 -16.07 8.41 -11.35
N LEU A 84 -15.13 9.05 -12.06
CA LEU A 84 -13.76 8.57 -12.15
C LEU A 84 -13.01 8.72 -10.82
N LEU A 85 -13.20 9.84 -10.10
CA LEU A 85 -12.60 10.06 -8.77
C LEU A 85 -13.11 9.06 -7.72
N ASP A 86 -14.41 8.77 -7.74
CA ASP A 86 -15.04 7.77 -6.87
C ASP A 86 -14.49 6.37 -7.19
N TYR A 87 -14.33 6.05 -8.48
CA TYR A 87 -13.69 4.82 -8.92
C TYR A 87 -12.23 4.69 -8.45
N ILE A 88 -11.41 5.72 -8.66
CA ILE A 88 -10.01 5.75 -8.21
C ILE A 88 -9.94 5.52 -6.69
N SER A 89 -10.82 6.17 -5.94
CA SER A 89 -10.90 6.02 -4.49
C SER A 89 -11.25 4.58 -4.09
N GLN A 90 -12.21 3.96 -4.76
CA GLN A 90 -12.57 2.55 -4.53
C GLN A 90 -11.42 1.58 -4.87
N GLN A 91 -10.71 1.81 -5.98
CA GLN A 91 -9.55 0.99 -6.35
C GLN A 91 -8.40 1.18 -5.35
N ALA A 92 -8.18 2.40 -4.86
CA ALA A 92 -7.18 2.69 -3.86
C ALA A 92 -7.47 1.97 -2.53
N ASP A 93 -8.73 1.90 -2.10
CA ASP A 93 -9.12 1.11 -0.94
C ASP A 93 -8.92 -0.40 -1.19
N MET A 94 -9.36 -0.89 -2.36
CA MET A 94 -9.27 -2.32 -2.70
C MET A 94 -7.82 -2.82 -2.82
N TYR A 95 -6.93 -2.00 -3.38
CA TYR A 95 -5.53 -2.36 -3.60
C TYR A 95 -4.56 -1.74 -2.58
N ASN A 96 -5.07 -1.00 -1.59
CA ASN A 96 -4.29 -0.33 -0.54
C ASN A 96 -3.25 0.66 -1.07
N PHE A 97 -3.62 1.47 -2.06
CA PHE A 97 -2.77 2.57 -2.52
C PHE A 97 -2.79 3.70 -1.49
N ILE A 98 -1.62 4.03 -0.93
CA ILE A 98 -1.50 5.02 0.14
C ILE A 98 -0.83 6.34 -0.28
N GLN A 99 -0.09 6.33 -1.38
CA GLN A 99 0.66 7.50 -1.88
C GLN A 99 0.24 7.79 -3.32
N MET A 100 -0.87 8.53 -3.48
CA MET A 100 -1.38 8.86 -4.81
C MET A 100 -1.68 10.34 -4.96
N ILE A 101 -1.20 10.93 -6.04
CA ILE A 101 -1.50 12.31 -6.47
C ILE A 101 -2.08 12.25 -7.88
N ILE A 102 -3.12 13.03 -8.13
CA ILE A 102 -3.66 13.27 -9.47
C ILE A 102 -3.20 14.66 -9.90
N VAL A 103 -2.46 14.71 -11.00
CA VAL A 103 -2.09 15.92 -11.71
C VAL A 103 -3.09 16.13 -12.82
N VAL A 104 -3.81 17.23 -12.75
CA VAL A 104 -4.79 17.63 -13.76
C VAL A 104 -4.19 18.76 -14.57
N MET A 105 -3.96 18.48 -15.85
CA MET A 105 -3.53 19.48 -16.80
C MET A 105 -4.74 20.26 -17.31
N ASN A 106 -4.49 21.50 -17.71
CA ASN A 106 -5.47 22.31 -18.42
C ASN A 106 -5.17 22.24 -19.93
N ASP A 107 -6.20 22.47 -20.73
CA ASP A 107 -6.04 22.64 -22.19
C ASP A 107 -5.21 23.90 -22.53
N ASP A 108 -5.15 24.87 -21.62
CA ASP A 108 -4.29 26.06 -21.71
C ASP A 108 -2.88 25.74 -21.18
N LEU A 109 -1.88 25.90 -22.04
CA LEU A 109 -0.47 25.63 -21.76
C LEU A 109 0.13 26.55 -20.69
N ASP A 110 -0.43 27.74 -20.50
CA ASP A 110 0.05 28.72 -19.52
C ASP A 110 -0.68 28.61 -18.16
N ALA A 111 -1.75 27.80 -18.09
CA ALA A 111 -2.51 27.62 -16.88
C ALA A 111 -1.82 26.65 -15.90
N VAL A 112 -1.78 27.03 -14.62
CA VAL A 112 -1.18 26.20 -13.57
C VAL A 112 -1.97 24.88 -13.43
N PRO A 113 -1.30 23.71 -13.54
CA PRO A 113 -1.95 22.42 -13.34
C PRO A 113 -2.61 22.34 -11.96
N SER A 114 -3.77 21.70 -11.87
CA SER A 114 -4.43 21.45 -10.59
C SER A 114 -3.93 20.14 -9.99
N LEU A 115 -3.80 20.09 -8.66
CA LEU A 115 -3.38 18.88 -7.95
C LEU A 115 -4.53 18.38 -7.07
N ARG A 116 -4.79 17.07 -7.12
CA ARG A 116 -5.65 16.39 -6.16
C ARG A 116 -4.83 15.34 -5.42
N LEU A 117 -4.86 15.36 -4.10
CA LEU A 117 -4.18 14.39 -3.26
C LEU A 117 -5.18 13.31 -2.83
N LEU A 118 -4.76 12.05 -2.90
CA LEU A 118 -5.51 10.97 -2.27
C LEU A 118 -5.25 11.03 -0.75
N ASN A 119 -6.32 11.18 0.02
CA ASN A 119 -6.29 10.89 1.44
C ASN A 119 -6.73 9.43 1.63
N PRO A 120 -5.82 8.50 2.00
CA PRO A 120 -6.11 7.07 2.03
C PRO A 120 -6.87 6.60 3.28
N TYR A 121 -7.06 7.48 4.27
CA TYR A 121 -7.61 7.09 5.57
C TYR A 121 -8.74 8.00 6.04
N PRO A 122 -9.75 7.45 6.76
CA PRO A 122 -9.98 6.01 7.00
C PRO A 122 -10.53 5.26 5.79
N THR A 123 -11.08 6.01 4.83
CA THR A 123 -11.53 5.54 3.51
C THR A 123 -10.93 6.48 2.48
N SER A 124 -10.50 5.94 1.34
CA SER A 124 -9.83 6.71 0.31
C SER A 124 -10.73 7.80 -0.25
N ARG A 125 -10.21 9.03 -0.33
CA ARG A 125 -10.91 10.19 -0.91
C ARG A 125 -9.94 11.10 -1.63
N CYS A 126 -10.33 11.58 -2.80
CA CYS A 126 -9.55 12.57 -3.55
C CYS A 126 -9.90 13.99 -3.10
N CYS A 127 -8.93 14.72 -2.56
CA CYS A 127 -9.08 16.10 -2.10
C CYS A 127 -8.31 17.06 -3.02
N GLN A 128 -8.94 18.16 -3.42
CA GLN A 128 -8.25 19.18 -4.22
C GLN A 128 -7.27 19.99 -3.36
N LEU A 129 -6.07 20.22 -3.89
CA LEU A 129 -5.07 21.07 -3.27
C LEU A 129 -5.20 22.49 -3.81
N THR A 130 -5.53 23.44 -2.94
CA THR A 130 -5.85 24.83 -3.33
C THR A 130 -4.63 25.73 -3.51
N ASN A 131 -3.45 25.38 -2.97
CA ASN A 131 -2.25 26.21 -3.03
C ASN A 131 -0.98 25.36 -3.28
N ILE A 132 -0.73 25.05 -4.54
CA ILE A 132 0.44 24.27 -4.98
C ILE A 132 1.75 25.05 -4.76
N SER A 133 1.70 26.37 -4.86
CA SER A 133 2.82 27.29 -4.63
C SER A 133 3.36 27.29 -3.19
N ASN A 134 2.59 26.77 -2.22
CA ASN A 134 2.97 26.71 -0.80
C ASN A 134 3.49 25.33 -0.37
N ILE A 135 3.66 24.37 -1.29
CA ILE A 135 4.22 23.05 -0.96
C ILE A 135 5.68 23.22 -0.56
N LYS A 136 5.95 23.23 0.75
CA LYS A 136 7.29 23.25 1.34
C LYS A 136 7.60 21.87 1.93
N GLY A 137 7.98 20.91 1.08
CA GLY A 137 8.38 19.56 1.50
C GLY A 137 7.66 18.43 0.75
N PRO A 138 7.99 17.16 1.04
CA PRO A 138 7.42 15.99 0.35
C PRO A 138 5.89 15.92 0.58
N SER A 139 5.12 16.10 -0.49
CA SER A 139 3.66 16.32 -0.48
C SER A 139 2.80 15.06 -0.60
N PHE A 140 3.40 13.87 -0.66
CA PHE A 140 2.67 12.62 -0.88
C PHE A 140 1.89 12.14 0.37
N ILE A 141 2.33 12.52 1.58
CA ILE A 141 1.62 12.32 2.85
C ILE A 141 2.00 13.47 3.77
N GLY A 142 1.01 14.15 4.38
CA GLY A 142 1.23 15.21 5.35
C GLY A 142 2.12 14.76 6.52
N SER A 143 2.84 15.70 7.13
CA SER A 143 3.69 15.44 8.29
C SER A 143 2.86 14.88 9.46
N GLY A 144 2.92 13.56 9.65
CA GLY A 144 2.23 12.83 10.72
C GLY A 144 1.53 11.58 10.19
N LEU A 145 2.14 10.41 10.38
CA LEU A 145 1.50 9.13 10.06
C LEU A 145 0.32 8.92 11.01
N SER A 146 -0.90 8.79 10.48
CA SER A 146 -2.11 8.43 11.21
C SER A 146 -3.00 7.62 10.28
N PHE A 147 -3.51 6.48 10.77
CA PHE A 147 -4.45 5.62 10.06
C PHE A 147 -5.91 6.04 10.28
N HIS A 148 -6.15 7.12 11.04
CA HIS A 148 -7.46 7.73 11.27
C HIS A 148 -8.57 6.74 11.68
N GLY A 149 -8.21 5.72 12.46
CA GLY A 149 -9.11 4.69 12.97
C GLY A 149 -9.38 3.54 11.99
N ARG A 150 -8.70 3.45 10.85
CA ARG A 150 -8.81 2.33 9.91
C ARG A 150 -8.57 1.01 10.63
N THR A 151 -9.37 0.00 10.31
CA THR A 151 -9.28 -1.32 10.94
C THR A 151 -8.31 -2.22 10.18
N ALA A 152 -7.33 -2.75 10.89
CA ALA A 152 -6.50 -3.86 10.43
C ALA A 152 -7.00 -5.18 11.01
N ILE A 153 -7.06 -6.21 10.16
CA ILE A 153 -7.44 -7.56 10.53
C ILE A 153 -6.22 -8.31 11.05
N LEU A 154 -6.29 -8.74 12.31
CA LEU A 154 -5.21 -9.35 13.06
C LEU A 154 -5.46 -10.86 13.20
N LYS A 155 -4.54 -11.66 12.68
CA LYS A 155 -4.57 -13.12 12.83
C LYS A 155 -3.64 -13.55 13.97
N GLU A 156 -4.19 -14.34 14.89
CA GLU A 156 -3.47 -14.84 16.07
C GLU A 156 -2.35 -15.81 15.69
N SER A 157 -1.36 -15.94 16.58
CA SER A 157 -0.31 -16.96 16.47
C SER A 157 -0.91 -18.35 16.68
N VAL A 158 -0.55 -19.29 15.81
CA VAL A 158 -1.09 -20.67 15.81
C VAL A 158 -0.38 -21.56 16.84
N ASP A 159 0.87 -21.21 17.19
CA ASP A 159 1.81 -22.16 17.81
C ASP A 159 2.12 -21.88 19.30
N SER A 160 1.32 -21.04 19.97
CA SER A 160 1.54 -20.70 21.38
C SER A 160 0.47 -21.26 22.32
N ASN A 161 0.95 -21.96 23.36
CA ASN A 161 0.16 -22.37 24.52
C ASN A 161 -0.01 -21.27 25.57
N ILE A 162 0.71 -20.15 25.42
CA ILE A 162 0.64 -18.99 26.33
C ILE A 162 -0.24 -17.93 25.66
N ARG A 163 -1.28 -17.47 26.37
CA ARG A 163 -2.15 -16.39 25.90
C ARG A 163 -2.45 -15.44 27.04
N PHE A 164 -2.08 -14.18 26.86
CA PHE A 164 -2.50 -13.09 27.73
C PHE A 164 -3.19 -12.01 26.91
N LYS A 165 -4.18 -11.33 27.51
CA LYS A 165 -4.96 -10.31 26.80
C LYS A 165 -4.43 -8.94 27.15
N VAL A 166 -4.24 -8.12 26.13
CA VAL A 166 -3.90 -6.71 26.27
C VAL A 166 -5.04 -5.86 25.73
N TRP A 167 -5.31 -4.73 26.38
CA TRP A 167 -6.34 -3.81 25.93
C TRP A 167 -5.83 -2.90 24.82
N SER A 168 -6.52 -2.90 23.69
CA SER A 168 -6.37 -1.91 22.62
C SER A 168 -7.59 -0.98 22.58
N PRO A 169 -7.54 0.17 21.88
CA PRO A 169 -8.71 1.05 21.71
C PRO A 169 -9.93 0.34 21.10
N SER A 170 -9.70 -0.72 20.33
CA SER A 170 -10.73 -1.50 19.65
C SER A 170 -11.23 -2.71 20.45
N GLY A 171 -10.64 -2.97 21.63
CA GLY A 171 -10.98 -4.10 22.50
C GLY A 171 -9.77 -4.97 22.86
N PRO A 172 -10.02 -6.12 23.54
CA PRO A 172 -8.97 -7.00 24.02
C PRO A 172 -8.33 -7.81 22.88
N ILE A 173 -7.00 -7.78 22.80
CA ILE A 173 -6.20 -8.52 21.83
C ILE A 173 -5.42 -9.63 22.57
N PRO A 174 -5.57 -10.91 22.20
CA PRO A 174 -4.74 -11.99 22.72
C PRO A 174 -3.34 -11.93 22.10
N LEU A 175 -2.33 -11.94 22.97
CA LEU A 175 -0.93 -11.99 22.61
C LEU A 175 -0.32 -13.31 23.05
N SER A 176 0.60 -13.81 22.23
CA SER A 176 1.34 -15.04 22.51
C SER A 176 2.74 -14.75 23.04
N GLU A 177 3.31 -13.63 22.59
CA GLU A 177 4.65 -13.19 22.95
C GLU A 177 4.65 -11.72 23.36
N LEU A 178 5.65 -11.31 24.16
CA LEU A 178 5.85 -9.90 24.51
C LEU A 178 6.09 -9.03 23.27
N LYS A 179 6.66 -9.59 22.19
CA LYS A 179 6.92 -8.87 20.94
C LYS A 179 5.64 -8.52 20.19
N ASP A 180 4.59 -9.33 20.32
CA ASP A 180 3.28 -9.02 19.74
C ASP A 180 2.71 -7.70 20.31
N TYR A 181 3.17 -7.28 21.49
CA TYR A 181 2.77 -6.01 22.10
C TYR A 181 3.23 -4.79 21.29
N GLU A 182 4.32 -4.90 20.51
CA GLU A 182 4.78 -3.82 19.62
C GLU A 182 3.73 -3.48 18.56
N ILE A 183 2.97 -4.47 18.09
CA ILE A 183 1.86 -4.27 17.14
C ILE A 183 0.73 -3.46 17.78
N VAL A 184 0.40 -3.75 19.05
CA VAL A 184 -0.62 -2.99 19.79
C VAL A 184 -0.16 -1.56 20.04
N GLN A 185 1.10 -1.36 20.42
CA GLN A 185 1.68 -0.01 20.60
C GLN A 185 1.72 0.77 19.29
N PHE A 186 2.10 0.13 18.18
CA PHE A 186 2.04 0.71 16.84
C PHE A 186 0.62 1.18 16.53
N ALA A 187 -0.38 0.31 16.77
CA ALA A 187 -1.77 0.64 16.47
C ALA A 187 -2.26 1.86 17.27
N VAL A 188 -1.95 1.93 18.56
CA VAL A 188 -2.27 3.10 19.40
C VAL A 188 -1.57 4.36 18.90
N LYS A 189 -0.25 4.27 18.65
CA LYS A 189 0.57 5.42 18.25
C LYS A 189 0.10 6.04 16.94
N TYR A 190 -0.32 5.21 15.98
CA TYR A 190 -0.71 5.65 14.66
C TYR A 190 -2.23 5.66 14.43
N ASN A 191 -3.04 5.57 15.49
CA ASN A 191 -4.51 5.58 15.41
C ASN A 191 -5.06 4.54 14.41
N LEU A 192 -4.62 3.29 14.56
CA LEU A 192 -5.11 2.12 13.82
C LEU A 192 -6.01 1.30 14.75
N SER A 193 -7.16 0.87 14.25
CA SER A 193 -8.04 -0.05 14.96
C SER A 193 -7.62 -1.50 14.68
N LEU A 194 -7.67 -2.38 15.68
CA LEU A 194 -7.35 -3.80 15.52
C LEU A 194 -8.61 -4.64 15.68
N LYS A 195 -8.86 -5.54 14.73
CA LYS A 195 -9.96 -6.52 14.80
C LYS A 195 -9.40 -7.92 14.63
N LEU A 196 -9.79 -8.84 15.51
CA LEU A 196 -9.38 -10.24 15.39
C LEU A 196 -10.00 -10.88 14.16
N TYR A 197 -9.18 -11.66 13.47
CA TYR A 197 -9.58 -12.49 12.36
C TYR A 197 -10.57 -13.56 12.84
N ASP A 198 -11.76 -13.58 12.24
CA ASP A 198 -12.77 -14.60 12.53
C ASP A 198 -12.55 -15.80 11.62
N GLN A 199 -12.14 -16.94 12.20
CA GLN A 199 -11.90 -18.17 11.45
C GLN A 199 -13.18 -18.76 10.82
N ASN A 200 -14.36 -18.36 11.32
CA ASN A 200 -15.64 -18.79 10.76
C ASN A 200 -16.07 -17.95 9.54
N ASP A 201 -15.37 -16.83 9.26
CA ASP A 201 -15.62 -16.03 8.07
C ASP A 201 -14.96 -16.69 6.85
N THR A 202 -15.70 -17.62 6.24
CA THR A 202 -15.30 -18.41 5.06
C THR A 202 -14.95 -17.59 3.81
N LYS A 203 -15.05 -16.25 3.86
CA LYS A 203 -14.93 -15.39 2.68
C LYS A 203 -13.52 -14.92 2.34
N SER A 204 -12.52 -15.03 3.22
CA SER A 204 -11.13 -14.84 2.78
C SER A 204 -10.11 -15.15 3.86
N ASP A 205 -9.03 -15.85 3.48
CA ASP A 205 -7.73 -15.86 4.17
C ASP A 205 -7.03 -14.48 4.25
N ASN A 206 -7.78 -13.38 4.08
CA ASN A 206 -7.24 -12.02 4.07
C ASN A 206 -7.13 -11.49 5.49
N PHE A 207 -5.94 -11.57 6.05
CA PHE A 207 -5.53 -10.84 7.25
C PHE A 207 -4.48 -9.79 6.86
N ASP A 208 -4.42 -8.69 7.61
CA ASP A 208 -3.41 -7.64 7.41
C ASP A 208 -2.15 -7.92 8.23
N ILE A 209 -2.30 -8.48 9.44
CA ILE A 209 -1.20 -8.68 10.38
C ILE A 209 -1.22 -10.11 10.96
N GLN A 210 -0.11 -10.81 10.72
CA GLN A 210 0.40 -12.01 11.39
C GLN A 210 0.96 -11.80 12.80
N LEU A 211 0.34 -12.27 13.89
CA LEU A 211 1.08 -12.42 15.16
C LEU A 211 1.95 -13.68 15.21
N GLY A 212 3.03 -13.61 15.97
CA GLY A 212 3.97 -14.71 16.18
C GLY A 212 5.13 -14.78 15.18
N PRO A 213 6.15 -15.59 15.50
CA PRO A 213 7.37 -15.70 14.72
C PRO A 213 7.12 -16.46 13.42
N ARG A 214 7.83 -16.07 12.37
CA ARG A 214 7.88 -16.77 11.09
C ARG A 214 9.31 -16.91 10.62
N PHE A 215 9.69 -18.10 10.17
CA PHE A 215 10.99 -18.33 9.55
C PHE A 215 11.05 -17.64 8.20
N ILE A 216 12.04 -16.77 8.02
CA ILE A 216 12.33 -16.12 6.73
C ILE A 216 13.12 -17.12 5.89
N THR A 217 12.47 -17.70 4.87
CA THR A 217 13.14 -18.55 3.87
C THR A 217 13.49 -17.73 2.62
N LYS A 218 14.36 -18.27 1.75
CA LYS A 218 14.73 -17.63 0.47
C LYS A 218 13.55 -17.40 -0.47
N ASP A 219 12.45 -18.11 -0.25
CA ASP A 219 11.24 -18.04 -1.07
C ASP A 219 10.34 -16.85 -0.73
N PHE A 220 10.65 -16.09 0.33
CA PHE A 220 9.94 -14.84 0.66
C PHE A 220 10.67 -13.65 0.01
N PRO A 221 10.16 -13.11 -1.10
CA PRO A 221 10.90 -12.16 -1.94
C PRO A 221 11.09 -10.78 -1.29
N THR A 222 10.35 -10.44 -0.23
CA THR A 222 10.42 -9.11 0.41
C THR A 222 10.50 -9.20 1.93
N GLN A 223 11.62 -8.76 2.52
CA GLN A 223 11.78 -8.59 3.97
C GLN A 223 10.78 -7.58 4.57
N MET A 224 10.14 -6.76 3.73
CA MET A 224 9.12 -5.78 4.13
C MET A 224 7.85 -6.41 4.74
N ALA A 225 7.62 -7.71 4.54
CA ALA A 225 6.49 -8.42 5.15
C ALA A 225 6.71 -8.74 6.65
N PHE A 226 7.91 -8.46 7.19
CA PHE A 226 8.29 -8.79 8.56
C PHE A 226 8.65 -7.52 9.34
N VAL A 227 8.04 -7.34 10.51
CA VAL A 227 8.20 -6.12 11.33
C VAL A 227 9.56 -6.05 12.02
N SER A 228 10.15 -7.20 12.38
CA SER A 228 11.44 -7.26 13.05
C SER A 228 12.20 -8.54 12.70
N PRO A 229 13.27 -8.48 11.90
CA PRO A 229 14.16 -9.62 11.67
C PRO A 229 15.09 -9.88 12.88
N ASN A 230 15.02 -9.06 13.94
CA ASN A 230 16.00 -9.04 15.02
C ASN A 230 15.86 -10.18 16.04
N THR A 231 15.01 -11.18 15.77
CA THR A 231 14.98 -12.40 16.57
C THR A 231 15.95 -13.41 15.97
N ALA A 232 17.23 -13.33 16.36
CA ALA A 232 18.17 -14.38 16.07
C ALA A 232 17.74 -15.64 16.84
N CYS A 233 17.29 -16.66 16.11
CA CYS A 233 16.99 -17.97 16.68
C CYS A 233 18.17 -18.91 16.42
N SER A 234 18.66 -19.57 17.46
CA SER A 234 19.67 -20.62 17.36
C SER A 234 19.00 -21.99 17.52
N LEU A 235 19.48 -22.99 16.78
CA LEU A 235 19.07 -24.38 16.98
C LEU A 235 19.63 -24.86 18.33
N ILE A 236 18.74 -25.21 19.25
CA ILE A 236 19.11 -25.80 20.55
C ILE A 236 18.74 -27.28 20.51
N VAL A 237 19.72 -28.14 20.76
CA VAL A 237 19.50 -29.59 20.93
C VAL A 237 19.36 -29.87 22.43
N ILE A 238 18.17 -30.31 22.84
CA ILE A 238 17.91 -30.72 24.23
C ILE A 238 18.17 -32.22 24.32
N VAL A 239 19.16 -32.62 25.13
CA VAL A 239 19.47 -34.03 25.38
C VAL A 239 18.95 -34.39 26.78
N PRO A 240 18.06 -35.39 26.91
CA PRO A 240 17.58 -35.83 28.22
C PRO A 240 18.75 -36.41 29.02
N LYS A 241 18.86 -36.02 30.29
CA LYS A 241 19.84 -36.56 31.21
C LYS A 241 19.25 -37.83 31.85
N THR A 242 19.88 -38.99 31.62
CA THR A 242 19.61 -40.19 32.41
C THR A 242 20.18 -39.99 33.81
N LEU A 243 19.36 -40.22 34.84
CA LEU A 243 19.80 -40.31 36.23
C LEU A 243 20.62 -41.59 36.38
N GLU A 244 21.92 -41.44 36.67
CA GLU A 244 22.77 -42.51 37.23
C GLU A 244 22.65 -42.53 38.75
#